data_AF-A0A3M0Y1D4-F1
#
_entry.id   AF-A0A3M0Y1D4-F1
#
_cell.length_a   1.000
_cell.length_b   1.000
_cell.length_c   1.000
_cell.angle_alpha   90.00
_cell.angle_beta   90.00
_cell.angle_gamma   90.00
#
_symmetry.space_group_name_H-M   'P 1'
#
loop_
_entity.id
_entity.type
_entity.pdbx_description
1 polymer ?
#
loop_
_entity_poly.entity_id
_entity_poly.type
_entity_poly.pdbx_seq_one_letter_code
_entity_poly.pdbx_strand_id
1 'polypeptide(L)'
;MAGDQIKGAFAYRDGLLHVEDVPVPALAEDVGTPFYCYATAAIEDAYRTFAAALSDLPATICYALKANDNLAVVRTLARLGAGADVVSEGELRVALAAGVPAARIVFAGVGKTAAEMAAG
;
A
#
# COMPACT_ATOMS: atom_id res chain seq x y z
N MET A 1 -9.98 -33.91 5.44
CA MET A 1 -8.81 -33.03 5.23
C MET A 1 -9.31 -31.76 4.57
N ALA A 2 -9.86 -30.83 5.36
CA ALA A 2 -10.34 -29.54 4.87
C ALA A 2 -9.19 -28.55 5.04
N GLY A 3 -8.38 -28.38 4.00
CA GLY A 3 -7.26 -27.45 4.00
C GLY A 3 -7.76 -26.01 3.83
N ASP A 4 -7.56 -25.24 4.90
CA ASP A 4 -7.41 -23.79 4.99
C ASP A 4 -7.72 -22.97 3.72
N GLN A 5 -8.94 -22.44 3.66
CA GLN A 5 -9.23 -21.29 2.81
C GLN A 5 -8.72 -20.02 3.51
N ILE A 6 -7.58 -19.50 3.09
CA ILE A 6 -7.34 -18.06 3.20
C ILE A 6 -8.36 -17.42 2.23
N LYS A 7 -9.48 -16.89 2.73
CA LYS A 7 -10.40 -16.09 1.90
C LYS A 7 -9.72 -14.75 1.61
N GLY A 8 -9.43 -14.47 0.34
CA GLY A 8 -8.82 -13.22 -0.11
C GLY A 8 -7.91 -13.42 -1.32
N ALA A 9 -7.10 -12.42 -1.62
CA ALA A 9 -6.14 -12.44 -2.73
C ALA A 9 -4.98 -13.44 -2.56
N PHE A 10 -4.94 -14.22 -1.48
CA PHE A 10 -4.05 -15.38 -1.34
C PHE A 10 -4.90 -16.60 -1.11
N ALA A 11 -4.74 -17.66 -1.91
CA ALA A 11 -5.57 -18.85 -1.81
C ALA A 11 -4.85 -20.09 -2.33
N TYR A 12 -5.18 -21.26 -1.80
CA TYR A 12 -4.74 -22.53 -2.37
C TYR A 12 -5.60 -22.91 -3.57
N ARG A 13 -4.95 -23.25 -4.69
CA ARG A 13 -5.58 -23.81 -5.89
C ARG A 13 -4.79 -25.05 -6.29
N ASP A 14 -5.47 -26.19 -6.38
CA ASP A 14 -4.84 -27.50 -6.68
C ASP A 14 -3.61 -27.81 -5.80
N GLY A 15 -3.67 -27.41 -4.53
CA GLY A 15 -2.59 -27.65 -3.55
C GLY A 15 -1.43 -26.64 -3.59
N LEU A 16 -1.43 -25.69 -4.53
CA LEU A 16 -0.42 -24.63 -4.61
C LEU A 16 -0.97 -23.30 -4.08
N LEU A 17 -0.18 -22.63 -3.23
CA LEU A 17 -0.51 -21.28 -2.78
C LEU A 17 -0.37 -20.31 -3.95
N HIS A 18 -1.42 -19.54 -4.22
CA HIS A 18 -1.44 -18.47 -5.21
C HIS A 18 -1.57 -17.12 -4.52
N VAL A 19 -0.96 -16.10 -5.13
CA VAL A 19 -1.29 -14.69 -4.95
C VAL A 19 -2.05 -14.24 -6.18
N GLU A 20 -3.30 -13.83 -6.00
CA GLU A 20 -4.26 -13.62 -7.08
C GLU A 20 -4.31 -14.88 -7.97
N ASP A 21 -3.93 -14.76 -9.24
CA ASP A 21 -3.88 -15.87 -10.20
C ASP A 21 -2.45 -16.42 -10.42
N VAL A 22 -1.46 -15.97 -9.64
CA VAL A 22 -0.05 -16.34 -9.81
C VAL A 22 0.39 -17.34 -8.73
N PRO A 23 0.94 -18.51 -9.08
CA PRO A 23 1.45 -19.46 -8.09
C PRO A 23 2.70 -18.91 -7.40
N VAL A 24 2.68 -18.87 -6.07
CA VAL A 24 3.80 -18.40 -5.24
C VAL A 24 5.10 -19.20 -5.47
N PRO A 25 5.07 -20.53 -5.69
CA PRO A 25 6.29 -21.28 -6.04
C PRO A 25 6.95 -20.81 -7.34
N ALA A 26 6.18 -20.43 -8.37
CA ALA A 26 6.76 -19.89 -9.60
C ALA A 26 7.46 -18.53 -9.34
N LEU A 27 6.83 -17.67 -8.53
CA LEU A 27 7.48 -16.43 -8.09
C LEU A 27 8.77 -16.70 -7.28
N ALA A 28 8.78 -17.74 -6.46
CA ALA A 28 9.96 -18.13 -5.67
C ALA A 28 11.12 -18.61 -6.55
N GLU A 29 10.82 -19.32 -7.64
CA GLU A 29 11.80 -19.74 -8.65
C GLU A 29 12.33 -18.54 -9.46
N ASP A 30 11.43 -17.65 -9.90
CA ASP A 30 11.77 -16.51 -10.76
C ASP A 30 12.53 -15.39 -10.02
N VAL A 31 12.12 -15.09 -8.78
CA VAL A 31 12.65 -13.96 -7.98
C VAL A 31 13.77 -14.41 -7.02
N GLY A 32 13.72 -15.67 -6.57
CA GLY A 32 14.56 -16.16 -5.48
C GLY A 32 13.99 -15.83 -4.10
N THR A 33 14.41 -16.60 -3.09
CA THR A 33 13.91 -16.46 -1.70
C THR A 33 14.99 -15.95 -0.75
N PRO A 34 14.63 -15.18 0.30
CA PRO A 34 13.27 -14.73 0.64
C PRO A 34 12.81 -13.51 -0.18
N PHE A 35 11.50 -13.41 -0.41
CA PHE A 35 10.86 -12.22 -1.01
C PHE A 35 9.57 -11.85 -0.27
N TYR A 36 9.21 -10.56 -0.33
CA TYR A 36 7.87 -10.10 0.03
C TYR A 36 6.98 -10.10 -1.21
N CYS A 37 5.75 -10.58 -1.03
CA CYS A 37 4.73 -10.60 -2.07
C CYS A 37 3.48 -9.85 -1.60
N TYR A 38 3.02 -8.90 -2.41
CA TYR A 38 1.83 -8.12 -2.12
C TYR A 38 0.80 -8.35 -3.22
N ALA A 39 -0.46 -8.56 -2.84
CA ALA A 39 -1.56 -8.60 -3.79
C ALA A 39 -2.10 -7.19 -4.03
N THR A 40 -2.14 -6.77 -5.28
CA THR A 40 -2.69 -5.46 -5.67
C THR A 40 -4.18 -5.44 -5.36
N ALA A 41 -4.92 -6.50 -5.71
CA ALA A 41 -6.35 -6.61 -5.47
C ALA A 41 -6.70 -6.44 -3.98
N ALA A 42 -5.94 -7.05 -3.08
CA ALA A 42 -6.18 -6.90 -1.64
C ALA A 42 -5.97 -5.47 -1.14
N ILE A 43 -4.94 -4.77 -1.65
CA ILE A 43 -4.67 -3.37 -1.31
C ILE A 43 -5.81 -2.48 -1.83
N GLU A 44 -6.25 -2.69 -3.07
CA GLU A 44 -7.34 -1.90 -3.65
C GLU A 44 -8.66 -2.14 -2.91
N ASP A 45 -9.00 -3.39 -2.61
CA ASP A 45 -10.24 -3.75 -1.92
C ASP A 45 -10.29 -3.16 -0.51
N ALA A 46 -9.17 -3.19 0.22
CA ALA A 46 -9.08 -2.56 1.53
C ALA A 46 -9.32 -1.05 1.45
N TYR A 47 -8.70 -0.37 0.47
CA TYR A 47 -8.93 1.07 0.26
C TYR A 47 -10.38 1.37 -0.11
N ARG A 48 -10.94 0.65 -1.08
CA ARG A 48 -12.32 0.86 -1.56
C ARG A 48 -13.34 0.61 -0.46
N THR A 49 -13.13 -0.42 0.36
CA THR A 49 -13.98 -0.72 1.52
C THR A 49 -13.96 0.44 2.52
N PHE A 50 -12.78 0.96 2.84
CA PHE A 50 -12.63 2.09 3.75
C PHE A 50 -13.23 3.38 3.15
N ALA A 51 -12.99 3.64 1.87
CA ALA A 51 -13.55 4.78 1.15
C ALA A 51 -15.09 4.74 1.08
N ALA A 52 -15.67 3.58 0.84
CA ALA A 52 -17.13 3.41 0.84
C ALA A 52 -17.74 3.76 2.20
N ALA A 53 -17.10 3.33 3.29
CA ALA A 53 -17.57 3.62 4.66
C ALA A 53 -17.52 5.12 5.01
N LEU A 54 -16.71 5.91 4.31
CA LEU A 54 -16.56 7.37 4.51
C LEU A 54 -17.24 8.20 3.42
N SER A 55 -17.97 7.57 2.50
CA SER A 55 -18.49 8.23 1.28
C SER A 55 -19.45 9.39 1.53
N ASP A 56 -20.16 9.39 2.66
CA ASP A 56 -21.08 10.47 3.07
C ASP A 56 -20.38 11.61 3.82
N LEU A 57 -19.07 11.51 4.06
CA LEU A 57 -18.29 12.52 4.78
C LEU A 57 -17.38 13.28 3.82
N PRO A 58 -17.15 14.59 4.04
CA PRO A 58 -16.12 15.34 3.34
C PRO A 58 -14.74 14.98 3.90
N ALA A 59 -14.29 13.75 3.62
CA ALA A 59 -13.07 13.17 4.15
C ALA A 59 -12.02 12.94 3.05
N THR A 60 -10.75 13.10 3.41
CA THR A 60 -9.60 12.66 2.61
C THR A 60 -8.94 11.49 3.31
N ILE A 61 -8.77 10.37 2.62
CA ILE A 61 -8.05 9.21 3.17
C ILE A 61 -6.57 9.40 2.86
N CYS A 62 -5.75 9.56 3.91
CA CYS A 62 -4.30 9.62 3.80
C CYS A 62 -3.67 8.32 4.29
N TYR A 63 -2.98 7.61 3.41
CA TYR A 63 -2.27 6.38 3.78
C TYR A 63 -0.99 6.69 4.54
N ALA A 64 -0.78 6.06 5.69
CA ALA A 64 0.42 6.23 6.50
C ALA A 64 1.59 5.43 5.91
N LEU A 65 2.58 6.12 5.31
CA LEU A 65 3.68 5.47 4.57
C LEU A 65 4.56 4.57 5.45
N LYS A 66 4.72 4.92 6.73
CA LYS A 66 5.43 4.10 7.72
C LYS A 66 4.96 2.64 7.85
N ALA A 67 3.76 2.31 7.36
CA ALA A 67 3.27 0.94 7.34
C ALA A 67 3.91 0.11 6.22
N ASN A 68 4.05 0.68 5.02
CA ASN A 68 4.74 0.10 3.87
C ASN A 68 4.98 1.22 2.83
N ASP A 69 6.21 1.68 2.72
CA ASP A 69 6.62 2.76 1.82
C ASP A 69 7.11 2.26 0.46
N ASN A 70 6.85 0.99 0.12
CA ASN A 70 7.17 0.47 -1.20
C ASN A 70 6.47 1.33 -2.28
N LEU A 71 7.26 1.86 -3.21
CA LEU A 71 6.78 2.80 -4.23
C LEU A 71 5.59 2.27 -5.04
N ALA A 72 5.55 0.96 -5.33
CA ALA A 72 4.44 0.35 -6.06
C ALA A 72 3.15 0.32 -5.23
N VAL A 73 3.25 -0.01 -3.93
CA VAL A 73 2.10 0.01 -3.00
C VAL A 73 1.53 1.41 -2.87
N VAL A 74 2.39 2.42 -2.64
CA VAL A 74 1.96 3.82 -2.53
C VAL A 74 1.34 4.31 -3.86
N ARG A 75 1.93 3.93 -5.00
CA ARG A 75 1.39 4.28 -6.33
C ARG A 75 0.02 3.65 -6.58
N THR A 76 -0.20 2.41 -6.17
CA THR A 76 -1.51 1.75 -6.26
C THR A 76 -2.57 2.53 -5.49
N LEU A 77 -2.29 2.91 -4.24
CA LEU A 77 -3.20 3.71 -3.42
C LEU A 77 -3.42 5.13 -3.99
N ALA A 78 -2.36 5.78 -4.47
CA ALA A 78 -2.44 7.10 -5.09
C ALA A 78 -3.38 7.11 -6.32
N ARG A 79 -3.32 6.06 -7.16
CA ARG A 79 -4.22 5.90 -8.32
C ARG A 79 -5.69 5.76 -7.94
N LEU A 80 -5.99 5.27 -6.74
CA LEU A 80 -7.35 5.21 -6.20
C LEU A 80 -7.82 6.53 -5.57
N GLY A 81 -6.91 7.52 -5.45
CA GLY A 81 -7.21 8.85 -4.91
C GLY A 81 -6.75 9.07 -3.46
N ALA A 82 -6.00 8.12 -2.88
CA ALA A 82 -5.43 8.30 -1.55
C ALA A 82 -4.48 9.50 -1.48
N GLY A 83 -4.53 10.24 -0.38
CA GLY A 83 -3.45 11.10 0.07
C GLY A 83 -2.34 10.29 0.78
N ALA A 84 -1.39 11.00 1.38
CA ALA A 84 -0.30 10.40 2.14
C ALA A 84 -0.16 11.06 3.52
N ASP A 85 -0.03 10.26 4.56
CA ASP A 85 0.44 10.70 5.88
C ASP A 85 1.91 10.29 6.00
N VAL A 86 2.79 11.29 6.06
CA VAL A 86 4.25 11.13 6.07
C VAL A 86 4.85 11.66 7.36
N VAL A 87 5.90 11.02 7.86
CA VAL A 87 6.60 11.39 9.10
C VAL A 87 8.07 11.74 8.90
N SER A 88 8.56 11.71 7.66
CA SER A 88 9.91 12.14 7.30
C SER A 88 9.96 12.71 5.87
N GLU A 89 11.03 13.43 5.55
CA GLU A 89 11.30 13.85 4.16
C GLU A 89 11.47 12.63 3.21
N GLY A 90 12.00 11.51 3.69
CA GLY A 90 12.14 10.29 2.89
C GLY A 90 10.77 9.78 2.40
N GLU A 91 9.80 9.71 3.30
CA GLU A 91 8.42 9.34 2.96
C GLU A 91 7.75 10.38 2.07
N LEU A 92 7.97 11.69 2.31
CA LEU A 92 7.48 12.76 1.44
C LEU A 92 7.95 12.55 -0.01
N ARG A 93 9.24 12.26 -0.21
CA ARG A 93 9.81 12.00 -1.54
C ARG A 93 9.21 10.76 -2.19
N VAL A 94 8.99 9.68 -1.44
CA VAL A 94 8.31 8.48 -1.93
C VAL A 94 6.87 8.79 -2.36
N ALA A 95 6.10 9.50 -1.55
CA ALA A 95 4.72 9.88 -1.86
C ALA A 95 4.64 10.72 -3.14
N LEU A 96 5.52 11.70 -3.30
CA LEU A 96 5.62 12.52 -4.52
C LEU A 96 6.00 11.67 -5.73
N ALA A 97 7.00 10.79 -5.61
CA ALA A 97 7.41 9.89 -6.69
C ALA A 97 6.33 8.86 -7.08
N ALA A 98 5.48 8.47 -6.12
CA ALA A 98 4.33 7.61 -6.34
C ALA A 98 3.19 8.33 -7.09
N GLY A 99 3.23 9.66 -7.15
CA GLY A 99 2.22 10.50 -7.82
C GLY A 99 1.12 11.00 -6.90
N VAL A 100 1.31 10.95 -5.57
CA VAL A 100 0.38 11.59 -4.62
C VAL A 100 0.45 13.12 -4.81
N PRO A 101 -0.68 13.81 -5.05
CA PRO A 101 -0.67 15.27 -5.15
C PRO A 101 -0.18 15.89 -3.84
N ALA A 102 0.76 16.84 -3.90
CA ALA A 102 1.32 17.50 -2.71
C ALA A 102 0.23 18.07 -1.78
N ALA A 103 -0.85 18.62 -2.36
CA ALA A 103 -2.00 19.15 -1.62
C ALA A 103 -2.80 18.09 -0.82
N ARG A 104 -2.50 16.79 -1.00
CA ARG A 104 -3.08 15.66 -0.26
C ARG A 104 -2.04 14.93 0.60
N ILE A 105 -0.89 15.56 0.86
CA ILE A 105 0.14 15.03 1.75
C ILE A 105 0.06 15.77 3.08
N VAL A 106 -0.03 15.02 4.19
CA VAL A 106 0.03 15.53 5.55
C VAL A 106 1.38 15.13 6.13
N PHE A 107 2.19 16.12 6.54
CA PHE A 107 3.47 15.85 7.21
C PHE A 107 3.27 15.88 8.73
N ALA A 108 3.09 14.71 9.32
CA ALA A 108 2.92 14.50 10.76
C ALA A 108 4.26 14.34 11.49
N GLY A 109 4.21 13.99 12.78
CA GLY A 109 5.41 13.77 13.61
C GLY A 109 5.92 15.02 14.33
N VAL A 110 6.46 14.84 15.54
CA VAL A 110 6.91 15.93 16.43
C VAL A 110 8.37 16.33 16.20
N GLY A 111 9.14 15.52 15.48
CA GLY A 111 10.60 15.63 15.36
C GLY A 111 11.11 16.19 14.04
N LYS A 112 10.31 16.96 13.31
CA LYS A 112 10.71 17.50 12.00
C LYS A 112 11.90 18.44 12.14
N THR A 113 12.93 18.21 11.34
CA THR A 113 14.05 19.14 11.25
C THR A 113 13.68 20.39 10.44
N ALA A 114 14.44 21.47 10.58
CA ALA A 114 14.25 22.67 9.77
C ALA A 114 14.38 22.41 8.26
N ALA A 115 15.26 21.49 7.86
CA ALA A 115 15.42 21.08 6.47
C ALA A 115 14.17 20.36 5.95
N GLU A 116 13.61 19.43 6.73
CA GLU A 116 12.39 18.71 6.37
C GLU A 116 11.17 19.65 6.25
N MET A 117 11.06 20.64 7.14
CA MET A 117 9.98 21.64 7.05
C MET A 117 10.10 22.54 5.81
N ALA A 118 11.31 22.76 5.29
CA ALA A 118 11.55 23.54 4.08
C ALA A 118 11.39 22.73 2.78
N ALA A 119 11.28 21.40 2.87
CA ALA A 119 11.17 20.49 1.72
C ALA A 119 9.71 20.28 1.24
N GLY A 120 8.72 20.63 2.06
CA GLY A 120 7.29 20.59 1.72
C GLY A 120 6.77 21.91 1.17
#